data_AF-A0A6N6M881-F1
#
_entry.id   AF-A0A6N6M881-F1
#
_cell.length_a   1.000
_cell.length_b   1.000
_cell.length_c   1.000
_cell.angle_alpha   90.00
_cell.angle_beta   90.00
_cell.angle_gamma   90.00
#
_symmetry.space_group_name_H-M   'P 1'
#
loop_
_entity.id
_entity.type
_entity.pdbx_description
1 polymer ?
#
loop_
_entity_poly.entity_id
_entity_poly.type
_entity_poly.pdbx_seq_one_letter_code
_entity_poly.pdbx_strand_id
1 'polypeptide(L)'
;MAPCYSAEFKNNNFECKDYDSPVCGCNGNTYRNACEAYYVYGISDWTTGRCQTDDSCVNPDSISNKPCQEYYKPVCGCDGNTYGNECVAEAAGVQQYRDGVCGSIEFSACKGETIEIGFDKKEGERFQWYSTVKLQCDTCSYLDVYVPNDSVSFNLSVFKGSSQTPAEVHNFKISGKDC
;
A
#
# COMPACT_ATOMS: atom_id res chain seq x y z
N MET A 1 27.45 -24.60 -2.01
CA MET A 1 26.02 -24.33 -2.22
C MET A 1 25.64 -24.93 -3.55
N ALA A 2 24.59 -25.74 -3.60
CA ALA A 2 24.05 -26.23 -4.87
C ALA A 2 23.45 -25.06 -5.67
N PRO A 3 23.50 -25.07 -7.01
CA PRO A 3 22.87 -24.03 -7.81
C PRO A 3 21.34 -24.05 -7.62
N CYS A 4 20.74 -22.87 -7.64
CA CYS A 4 19.28 -22.65 -7.56
C CYS A 4 18.50 -23.39 -8.65
N TYR A 5 19.11 -23.53 -9.83
CA TYR A 5 18.52 -24.18 -10.99
C TYR A 5 19.41 -25.33 -11.47
N SER A 6 18.79 -26.45 -11.81
CA SER A 6 19.43 -27.58 -12.47
C SER A 6 18.59 -28.07 -13.64
N ALA A 7 19.13 -27.93 -14.86
CA ALA A 7 18.52 -28.42 -16.08
C ALA A 7 18.50 -29.95 -16.17
N GLU A 8 19.31 -30.65 -15.38
CA GLU A 8 19.47 -32.10 -15.43
C GLU A 8 18.22 -32.87 -14.97
N PHE A 9 17.37 -32.22 -14.16
CA PHE A 9 16.15 -32.83 -13.61
C PHE A 9 14.87 -32.38 -14.30
N LYS A 10 14.97 -31.44 -15.26
CA LYS A 10 13.83 -30.87 -15.94
C LYS A 10 13.25 -31.85 -16.96
N ASN A 11 12.03 -32.31 -16.70
CA ASN A 11 11.21 -33.11 -17.58
C ASN A 11 9.81 -32.49 -17.67
N ASN A 12 9.55 -31.77 -18.77
CA ASN A 12 8.26 -31.13 -19.04
C ASN A 12 7.10 -32.13 -19.19
N ASN A 13 7.37 -33.43 -19.26
CA ASN A 13 6.39 -34.51 -19.35
C ASN A 13 6.27 -35.29 -18.02
N PHE A 14 6.81 -34.77 -16.92
CA PHE A 14 6.67 -35.38 -15.60
C PHE A 14 5.34 -34.98 -14.97
N GLU A 15 4.51 -35.98 -14.64
CA GLU A 15 3.22 -35.74 -14.01
C GLU A 15 3.33 -35.74 -12.48
N CYS A 16 3.21 -34.56 -11.89
CA CYS A 16 3.11 -34.40 -10.44
C CYS A 16 1.70 -34.72 -9.95
N LYS A 17 1.55 -35.80 -9.19
CA LYS A 17 0.25 -36.31 -8.69
C LYS A 17 -0.16 -35.74 -7.32
N ASP A 18 0.62 -34.84 -6.74
CA ASP A 18 0.46 -34.35 -5.37
C ASP A 18 -0.55 -33.18 -5.21
N TYR A 19 -0.96 -32.96 -3.95
CA TYR A 19 -1.85 -31.89 -3.50
C TYR A 19 -1.24 -30.49 -3.68
N ASP A 20 -2.09 -29.47 -3.79
CA ASP A 20 -1.70 -28.07 -3.91
C ASP A 20 -1.01 -27.62 -2.61
N SER A 21 0.31 -27.38 -2.67
CA SER A 21 1.18 -27.14 -1.51
C SER A 21 2.31 -26.23 -1.97
N PRO A 22 2.03 -24.93 -2.15
CA PRO A 22 2.88 -24.03 -2.91
C PRO A 22 4.27 -23.91 -2.31
N VAL A 23 5.25 -23.70 -3.20
CA VAL A 23 6.64 -23.40 -2.83
C VAL A 23 7.15 -22.18 -3.58
N CYS A 24 8.02 -21.41 -2.95
CA CYS A 24 8.69 -20.28 -3.55
C CYS A 24 10.08 -20.69 -4.02
N GLY A 25 10.28 -20.78 -5.32
CA GLY A 25 11.59 -21.06 -5.88
C GLY A 25 12.59 -19.96 -5.57
N CYS A 26 13.86 -20.33 -5.47
CA CYS A 26 14.99 -19.40 -5.40
C CYS A 26 15.10 -18.42 -6.59
N ASN A 27 14.29 -18.61 -7.63
CA ASN A 27 14.13 -17.69 -8.76
C ASN A 27 12.97 -16.68 -8.57
N GLY A 28 12.34 -16.65 -7.40
CA GLY A 28 11.23 -15.73 -7.08
C GLY A 28 9.88 -16.14 -7.66
N ASN A 29 9.76 -17.32 -8.27
CA ASN A 29 8.49 -17.82 -8.81
C ASN A 29 7.80 -18.80 -7.87
N THR A 30 6.48 -18.69 -7.77
CA THR A 30 5.64 -19.64 -7.03
C THR A 30 5.33 -20.85 -7.90
N TYR A 31 5.50 -22.04 -7.33
CA TYR A 31 5.14 -23.32 -7.96
C TYR A 31 4.02 -23.98 -7.17
N ARG A 32 3.18 -24.78 -7.85
CA ARG A 32 2.03 -25.48 -7.25
C ARG A 32 2.46 -26.39 -6.10
N ASN A 33 3.59 -27.05 -6.27
CA ASN A 33 4.23 -27.87 -5.25
C ASN A 33 5.72 -28.09 -5.56
N ALA A 34 6.42 -28.70 -4.61
CA ALA A 34 7.84 -29.04 -4.73
C ALA A 34 8.13 -29.97 -5.93
N CYS A 35 7.22 -30.90 -6.25
CA CYS A 35 7.38 -31.78 -7.39
C CYS A 35 7.43 -30.98 -8.70
N GLU A 36 6.51 -30.03 -8.87
CA GLU A 36 6.45 -29.21 -10.07
C GLU A 36 7.68 -28.29 -10.17
N ALA A 37 8.06 -27.64 -9.07
CA ALA A 37 9.27 -26.82 -8.99
C ALA A 37 10.51 -27.58 -9.47
N TYR A 38 10.68 -28.81 -8.97
CA TYR A 38 11.85 -29.63 -9.26
C TYR A 38 11.80 -30.29 -10.64
N TYR A 39 10.78 -31.11 -10.91
CA TYR A 39 10.75 -31.98 -12.08
C TYR A 39 10.25 -31.28 -13.35
N VAL A 40 9.40 -30.25 -13.24
CA VAL A 40 8.86 -29.53 -14.41
C VAL A 40 9.69 -28.30 -14.72
N TYR A 41 10.17 -27.59 -13.70
CA TYR A 41 10.86 -26.31 -13.85
C TYR A 41 12.35 -26.31 -13.52
N GLY A 42 12.89 -27.39 -12.95
CA GLY A 42 14.32 -27.52 -12.65
C GLY A 42 14.81 -26.62 -11.51
N ILE A 43 13.92 -26.18 -10.62
CA ILE A 43 14.26 -25.41 -9.43
C ILE A 43 14.61 -26.39 -8.32
N SER A 44 15.83 -26.29 -7.78
CA SER A 44 16.37 -27.22 -6.77
C SER A 44 16.48 -26.62 -5.38
N ASP A 45 16.04 -25.37 -5.20
CA ASP A 45 16.03 -24.67 -3.91
C ASP A 45 14.76 -23.80 -3.78
N TRP A 46 14.06 -23.90 -2.65
CA TRP A 46 12.78 -23.22 -2.42
C TRP A 46 12.43 -23.11 -0.93
N THR A 47 11.56 -22.15 -0.60
CA THR A 47 10.87 -22.08 0.71
C THR A 47 9.45 -22.60 0.60
N THR A 48 8.85 -22.97 1.74
CA THR A 48 7.43 -23.35 1.80
C THR A 48 6.53 -22.12 1.66
N GLY A 49 5.41 -22.27 0.95
CA GLY A 49 4.47 -21.19 0.66
C GLY A 49 4.73 -20.49 -0.68
N ARG A 50 3.86 -19.55 -1.05
CA ARG A 50 4.05 -18.73 -2.25
C ARG A 50 5.23 -17.77 -2.08
N CYS A 51 5.83 -17.33 -3.18
CA CYS A 51 6.81 -16.26 -3.10
C CYS A 51 6.16 -14.99 -2.55
N GLN A 52 6.87 -14.37 -1.61
CA GLN A 52 6.59 -13.01 -1.21
C GLN A 52 7.01 -12.13 -2.39
N THR A 53 6.07 -11.86 -3.28
CA THR A 53 6.22 -10.69 -4.13
C THR A 53 5.94 -9.50 -3.25
N ASP A 54 6.81 -8.48 -3.33
CA ASP A 54 6.54 -7.16 -2.74
C ASP A 54 5.20 -6.55 -3.22
N ASP A 55 4.54 -7.19 -4.21
CA ASP A 55 3.23 -6.85 -4.77
C ASP A 55 2.02 -7.61 -4.18
N SER A 56 2.20 -8.63 -3.34
CA SER A 56 1.04 -9.31 -2.74
C SER A 56 0.60 -8.59 -1.46
N CYS A 57 -0.10 -7.46 -1.65
CA CYS A 57 -0.65 -6.74 -0.51
C CYS A 57 -1.53 -7.63 0.38
N VAL A 58 -2.32 -8.49 -0.25
CA VAL A 58 -3.19 -9.45 0.43
C VAL A 58 -2.57 -10.83 0.30
N ASN A 59 -2.30 -11.45 1.44
CA ASN A 59 -1.97 -12.87 1.53
C ASN A 59 -3.25 -13.66 1.79
N PRO A 60 -3.75 -14.45 0.81
CA PRO A 60 -4.95 -15.26 1.00
C PRO A 60 -4.83 -16.26 2.15
N ASP A 61 -3.63 -16.74 2.44
CA ASP A 61 -3.39 -17.72 3.50
C ASP A 61 -3.47 -17.07 4.90
N SER A 62 -3.46 -15.74 4.97
CA SER A 62 -3.65 -14.96 6.21
C SER A 62 -5.11 -14.54 6.44
N ILE A 63 -6.02 -14.80 5.50
CA ILE A 63 -7.44 -14.48 5.67
C ILE A 63 -8.02 -15.36 6.78
N SER A 64 -8.64 -14.75 7.78
CA SER A 64 -9.19 -15.46 8.93
C SER A 64 -10.47 -14.80 9.44
N ASN A 65 -11.35 -15.61 10.04
CA ASN A 65 -12.56 -15.12 10.72
C ASN A 65 -12.29 -14.78 12.19
N LYS A 66 -11.10 -14.29 12.53
CA LYS A 66 -10.76 -13.94 13.91
C LYS A 66 -11.69 -12.82 14.41
N PRO A 67 -12.25 -12.91 15.62
CA PRO A 67 -13.03 -11.82 16.18
C PRO A 67 -12.14 -10.62 16.44
N CYS A 68 -12.55 -9.45 15.97
CA CYS A 68 -11.89 -8.17 16.21
C CYS A 68 -12.73 -7.33 17.18
N GLN A 69 -12.05 -6.54 18.03
CA GLN A 69 -12.74 -5.58 18.87
C GLN A 69 -13.40 -4.48 18.02
N GLU A 70 -14.56 -4.01 18.45
CA GLU A 70 -15.33 -2.94 17.79
C GLU A 70 -14.85 -1.55 18.25
N TYR A 71 -13.60 -1.21 17.94
CA TYR A 71 -13.13 0.18 18.03
C TYR A 71 -12.76 0.70 16.64
N TYR A 72 -12.93 2.00 16.45
CA TYR A 72 -12.63 2.67 15.19
C TYR A 72 -11.27 3.38 15.30
N LYS A 73 -10.27 2.82 14.64
CA LYS A 73 -8.91 3.36 14.50
C LYS A 73 -8.42 2.98 13.09
N PRO A 74 -8.89 3.67 12.05
CA PRO A 74 -8.79 3.17 10.70
C PRO A 74 -7.35 3.02 10.22
N VAL A 75 -7.13 2.04 9.35
CA VAL A 75 -5.85 1.83 8.65
C VAL A 75 -6.09 1.72 7.14
N CYS A 76 -5.12 2.17 6.37
CA CYS A 76 -5.11 2.09 4.92
C CYS A 76 -4.21 0.94 4.49
N GLY A 77 -4.79 -0.12 3.95
CA GLY A 77 -4.05 -1.26 3.40
C GLY A 77 -3.25 -0.90 2.15
N CYS A 78 -2.19 -1.66 1.90
CA CYS A 78 -1.43 -1.60 0.65
C CYS A 78 -2.28 -1.91 -0.61
N ASP A 79 -3.51 -2.40 -0.43
CA ASP A 79 -4.48 -2.75 -1.47
C ASP A 79 -5.41 -1.56 -1.75
N GLY A 80 -5.19 -0.43 -1.07
CA GLY A 80 -5.98 0.79 -1.21
C GLY A 80 -7.30 0.76 -0.45
N ASN A 81 -7.57 -0.27 0.36
CA ASN A 81 -8.79 -0.38 1.15
C ASN A 81 -8.61 0.15 2.57
N THR A 82 -9.66 0.82 3.06
CA THR A 82 -9.73 1.28 4.46
C THR A 82 -10.35 0.21 5.34
N TYR A 83 -9.67 -0.13 6.42
CA TYR A 83 -10.15 -1.06 7.43
C TYR A 83 -10.47 -0.31 8.72
N GLY A 84 -11.50 -0.74 9.45
CA GLY A 84 -11.96 -0.05 10.67
C GLY A 84 -10.92 -0.02 11.80
N ASN A 85 -10.04 -1.04 11.83
CA ASN A 85 -8.86 -1.11 12.67
C ASN A 85 -7.85 -2.12 12.11
N GLU A 86 -6.67 -2.17 12.72
CA GLU A 86 -5.57 -3.07 12.38
C GLU A 86 -5.97 -4.55 12.38
N CYS A 87 -6.81 -4.97 13.33
CA CYS A 87 -7.25 -6.35 13.43
C CYS A 87 -8.09 -6.76 12.21
N VAL A 88 -8.97 -5.87 11.74
CA VAL A 88 -9.81 -6.12 10.56
C VAL A 88 -8.96 -6.19 9.29
N ALA A 89 -7.93 -5.34 9.16
CA ALA A 89 -7.00 -5.40 8.03
C ALA A 89 -6.25 -6.73 7.97
N GLU A 90 -5.67 -7.14 9.10
CA GLU A 90 -4.98 -8.42 9.20
C GLU A 90 -5.90 -9.62 8.96
N ALA A 91 -7.12 -9.57 9.47
CA ALA A 91 -8.13 -10.62 9.24
C ALA A 91 -8.51 -10.75 7.76
N ALA A 92 -8.44 -9.64 7.01
CA ALA A 92 -8.60 -9.62 5.56
C ALA A 92 -7.34 -10.05 4.78
N GLY A 93 -6.27 -10.46 5.48
CA GLY A 93 -5.02 -10.92 4.88
C GLY A 93 -4.09 -9.79 4.42
N VAL A 94 -4.37 -8.52 4.75
CA VAL A 94 -3.52 -7.38 4.39
C VAL A 94 -2.22 -7.43 5.16
N GLN A 95 -1.10 -7.45 4.44
CA GLN A 95 0.25 -7.61 5.00
C GLN A 95 0.90 -6.29 5.40
N GLN A 96 0.49 -5.18 4.78
CA GLN A 96 1.03 -3.85 5.07
C GLN A 96 -0.09 -2.83 5.09
N TYR A 97 -0.06 -1.93 6.07
CA TYR A 97 -1.01 -0.84 6.19
C TYR A 97 -0.36 0.36 6.89
N ARG A 98 -0.93 1.55 6.68
CA ARG A 98 -0.58 2.77 7.42
C ARG A 98 -1.76 3.26 8.25
N ASP A 99 -1.50 4.02 9.29
CA ASP A 99 -2.54 4.66 10.08
C ASP A 99 -3.38 5.65 9.22
N GLY A 100 -4.68 5.71 9.50
CA GLY A 100 -5.64 6.58 8.81
C GLY A 100 -6.39 5.90 7.67
N VAL A 101 -7.42 6.57 7.14
CA VAL A 101 -8.20 6.06 6.01
C VAL A 101 -7.41 6.20 4.70
N CYS A 102 -7.65 5.30 3.75
CA CYS A 102 -7.04 5.43 2.42
C CYS A 102 -7.47 6.70 1.72
N GLY A 103 -6.56 7.22 0.90
CA GLY A 103 -6.76 8.50 0.25
C GLY A 103 -6.76 9.70 1.20
N SER A 104 -6.52 9.52 2.50
CA SER A 104 -6.16 10.59 3.43
C SER A 104 -4.72 10.39 3.91
N ILE A 105 -3.92 11.44 3.91
CA ILE A 105 -2.59 11.45 4.50
C ILE A 105 -2.59 12.53 5.58
N GLU A 106 -2.40 12.12 6.83
CA GLU A 106 -2.38 13.03 7.96
C GLU A 106 -0.95 13.48 8.28
N PHE A 107 -0.77 14.77 8.52
CA PHE A 107 0.47 15.39 8.94
C PHE A 107 0.22 16.23 10.20
N SER A 108 1.26 16.38 11.03
CA SER A 108 1.25 17.31 12.15
C SER A 108 2.48 18.22 12.09
N ALA A 109 2.26 19.52 12.25
CA ALA A 109 3.31 20.54 12.18
C ALA A 109 3.26 21.48 13.39
N CYS A 110 4.44 21.86 13.88
CA CYS A 110 4.58 22.96 14.82
C CYS A 110 4.35 24.31 14.11
N LYS A 111 4.13 25.37 14.89
CA LYS A 111 4.04 26.72 14.33
C LYS A 111 5.34 27.11 13.62
N GLY A 112 5.25 27.45 12.34
CA GLY A 112 6.40 27.84 11.52
C GLY A 112 7.13 26.69 10.83
N GLU A 113 6.70 25.44 11.03
CA GLU A 113 7.19 24.30 10.25
C GLU A 113 6.49 24.20 8.89
N THR A 114 7.24 23.73 7.90
CA THR A 114 6.73 23.40 6.56
C THR A 114 6.62 21.88 6.44
N ILE A 115 5.52 21.40 5.86
CA ILE A 115 5.35 19.98 5.50
C ILE A 115 5.61 19.85 4.00
N GLU A 116 6.60 19.04 3.64
CA GLU A 116 6.86 18.65 2.25
C GLU A 116 6.10 17.36 1.93
N ILE A 117 5.24 17.42 0.91
CA ILE A 117 4.48 16.27 0.43
C ILE A 117 5.01 15.91 -0.96
N GLY A 118 5.81 14.83 -1.04
CA GLY A 118 6.39 14.37 -2.29
C GLY A 118 5.37 13.63 -3.17
N PHE A 119 5.29 14.01 -4.45
CA PHE A 119 4.58 13.26 -5.49
C PHE A 119 5.52 13.02 -6.67
N ASP A 120 5.59 11.77 -7.10
CA ASP A 120 6.28 11.41 -8.34
C ASP A 120 5.46 11.88 -9.54
N LYS A 121 5.81 13.05 -10.08
CA LYS A 121 5.17 13.59 -11.29
C LYS A 121 5.50 12.72 -12.50
N LYS A 122 4.48 12.15 -13.14
CA LYS A 122 4.64 11.47 -14.44
C LYS A 122 4.51 12.48 -15.58
N GLU A 123 5.06 12.12 -16.74
CA GLU A 123 4.97 12.96 -17.93
C GLU A 123 3.50 13.19 -18.34
N GLY A 124 3.14 14.44 -18.59
CA GLY A 124 1.77 14.82 -18.95
C GLY A 124 0.79 14.97 -17.77
N GLU A 125 1.25 14.83 -16.53
CA GLU A 125 0.42 15.10 -15.34
C GLU A 125 0.44 16.58 -14.94
N ARG A 126 -0.73 17.08 -14.52
CA ARG A 126 -0.89 18.38 -13.87
C ARG A 126 -1.52 18.20 -12.50
N PHE A 127 -1.02 18.97 -11.53
CA PHE A 127 -1.47 18.93 -10.15
C PHE A 127 -2.25 20.18 -9.80
N GLN A 128 -3.29 20.03 -8.99
CA GLN A 128 -4.04 21.17 -8.46
C GLN A 128 -4.43 20.94 -7.01
N TRP A 129 -4.05 21.88 -6.15
CA TRP A 129 -4.33 21.87 -4.72
C TRP A 129 -5.53 22.73 -4.40
N TYR A 130 -6.39 22.24 -3.52
CA TYR A 130 -7.55 22.97 -3.01
C TYR A 130 -7.70 22.73 -1.50
N SER A 131 -7.98 23.77 -0.72
CA SER A 131 -8.42 23.59 0.67
C SER A 131 -9.89 23.17 0.68
N THR A 132 -10.26 22.23 1.56
CA THR A 132 -11.67 21.78 1.68
C THR A 132 -12.48 22.67 2.61
N VAL A 133 -11.80 23.51 3.40
CA VAL A 133 -12.41 24.56 4.23
C VAL A 133 -12.12 25.94 3.61
N LYS A 134 -13.06 26.87 3.76
CA LYS A 134 -12.78 28.28 3.50
C LYS A 134 -11.80 28.74 4.57
N LEU A 135 -10.56 28.95 4.17
CA LEU A 135 -9.57 29.63 4.99
C LEU A 135 -10.01 31.09 5.12
N GLN A 136 -10.82 31.41 6.13
CA GLN A 136 -11.17 32.79 6.47
C GLN A 136 -10.22 33.30 7.55
N CYS A 137 -9.73 34.52 7.38
CA CYS A 137 -8.89 35.18 8.35
C CYS A 137 -9.54 36.50 8.75
N ASP A 138 -9.91 36.62 10.03
CA ASP A 138 -10.59 37.82 10.52
C ASP A 138 -9.62 39.01 10.77
N THR A 139 -8.29 38.79 10.74
CA THR A 139 -7.29 39.83 11.07
C THR A 139 -5.98 39.82 10.24
N CYS A 140 -5.93 39.22 9.06
CA CYS A 140 -4.69 39.14 8.27
C CYS A 140 -4.34 40.48 7.59
N SER A 141 -3.43 41.24 8.19
CA SER A 141 -3.03 42.58 7.71
C SER A 141 -1.72 42.61 6.91
N TYR A 142 -0.86 41.60 7.01
CA TYR A 142 0.38 41.49 6.24
C TYR A 142 0.70 40.01 6.01
N LEU A 143 1.39 39.74 4.90
CA LEU A 143 1.70 38.40 4.39
C LEU A 143 2.28 37.44 5.45
N ASP A 144 1.99 36.17 5.21
CA ASP A 144 2.62 34.94 5.70
C ASP A 144 2.02 34.24 6.94
N VAL A 145 1.61 32.99 6.65
CA VAL A 145 1.29 31.86 7.56
C VAL A 145 -0.15 31.76 8.07
N TYR A 146 -0.86 30.76 7.52
CA TYR A 146 -2.14 30.24 8.02
C TYR A 146 -1.88 29.19 9.09
N VAL A 147 -2.45 29.37 10.29
CA VAL A 147 -2.53 28.32 11.31
C VAL A 147 -4.01 28.05 11.58
N PRO A 148 -4.57 26.90 11.21
CA PRO A 148 -5.86 26.52 11.73
C PRO A 148 -5.70 26.11 13.19
N ASN A 149 -6.56 26.64 14.05
CA ASN A 149 -6.66 26.20 15.45
C ASN A 149 -7.32 24.80 15.54
N ASP A 150 -6.79 23.79 14.85
CA ASP A 150 -6.86 22.35 15.20
C ASP A 150 -6.42 21.48 13.99
N SER A 151 -7.07 21.59 12.82
CA SER A 151 -6.62 20.95 11.57
C SER A 151 -7.25 21.55 10.31
N VAL A 152 -6.55 21.50 9.17
CA VAL A 152 -7.07 21.84 7.83
C VAL A 152 -6.88 20.66 6.89
N SER A 153 -7.90 20.40 6.07
CA SER A 153 -7.83 19.43 5.00
C SER A 153 -7.57 20.08 3.64
N PHE A 154 -6.75 19.41 2.84
CA PHE A 154 -6.39 19.79 1.48
C PHE A 154 -6.62 18.62 0.55
N ASN A 155 -7.03 18.89 -0.68
CA ASN A 155 -7.14 17.87 -1.71
C ASN A 155 -6.18 18.21 -2.86
N LEU A 156 -5.37 17.24 -3.25
CA LEU A 156 -4.57 17.26 -4.47
C LEU A 156 -5.30 16.48 -5.56
N SER A 157 -5.68 17.18 -6.62
CA SER A 157 -6.21 16.58 -7.83
C SER A 157 -5.10 16.39 -8.86
N VAL A 158 -4.92 15.17 -9.34
CA VAL A 158 -4.00 14.82 -10.44
C VAL A 158 -4.81 14.63 -11.71
N PHE A 159 -4.45 15.36 -12.77
CA PHE A 159 -5.08 15.22 -14.07
C PHE A 159 -4.07 14.74 -15.09
N LYS A 160 -4.53 13.90 -16.03
CA LYS A 160 -3.73 13.34 -17.11
C LYS A 160 -4.11 13.99 -18.44
N GLY A 161 -3.12 14.50 -19.16
CA GLY A 161 -3.32 15.16 -20.45
C GLY A 161 -4.23 16.39 -20.34
N SER A 162 -5.17 16.52 -21.28
CA SER A 162 -6.13 17.64 -21.34
C SER A 162 -7.44 17.40 -20.57
N SER A 163 -7.55 16.31 -19.80
CA SER A 163 -8.78 15.99 -19.06
C SER A 163 -9.12 17.08 -18.04
N GLN A 164 -10.39 17.45 -17.97
CA GLN A 164 -10.94 18.35 -16.95
C GLN A 164 -11.36 17.60 -15.67
N THR A 165 -11.50 16.28 -15.73
CA THR A 165 -11.77 15.44 -14.56
C THR A 165 -10.45 14.87 -14.02
N PRO A 166 -10.26 14.88 -12.68
CA PRO A 166 -9.05 14.31 -12.09
C PRO A 166 -9.05 12.80 -12.26
N ALA A 167 -7.89 12.25 -12.63
CA ALA A 167 -7.67 10.81 -12.69
C ALA A 167 -7.50 10.24 -11.28
N GLU A 168 -6.86 11.00 -10.40
CA GLU A 168 -6.56 10.62 -9.02
C GLU A 168 -6.78 11.83 -8.10
N VAL A 169 -7.32 11.59 -6.91
CA VAL A 169 -7.51 12.61 -5.87
C VAL A 169 -6.91 12.10 -4.57
N HIS A 170 -5.98 12.86 -4.00
CA HIS A 170 -5.40 12.59 -2.69
C HIS A 170 -5.91 13.63 -1.72
N ASN A 171 -6.36 13.20 -0.54
CA ASN A 171 -6.78 14.08 0.53
C ASN A 171 -5.68 14.10 1.59
N PHE A 172 -5.51 15.25 2.21
CA PHE A 172 -4.52 15.53 3.23
C PHE A 172 -5.21 16.19 4.39
N LYS A 173 -4.73 15.92 5.59
CA LYS A 173 -5.13 16.64 6.78
C LYS A 173 -3.87 17.09 7.50
N ILE A 174 -3.75 18.37 7.73
CA ILE A 174 -2.63 18.96 8.46
C ILE A 174 -3.17 19.48 9.78
N SER A 175 -2.68 18.92 10.88
CA SER A 175 -3.07 19.31 12.24
C SER A 175 -1.97 20.12 12.92
N GLY A 176 -2.37 21.11 13.71
CA GLY A 176 -1.44 21.77 14.63
C GLY A 176 -1.08 20.84 15.77
N LYS A 177 0.19 20.82 16.19
CA LYS A 177 0.61 20.18 17.43
C LYS A 177 1.31 21.18 18.33
N ASP A 178 1.14 21.02 19.63
CA ASP A 178 1.87 21.81 20.62
C ASP A 178 3.33 21.36 20.63
N CYS A 179 4.16 22.28 20.16
CA CYS A 179 5.61 22.31 20.30
C CYS A 179 5.94 23.69 20.90
#